data_AF-A0A949Q9R3-F1
#
_entry.id   AF-A0A949Q9R3-F1
#
_cell.length_a   1.000
_cell.length_b   1.000
_cell.length_c   1.000
_cell.angle_alpha   90.00
_cell.angle_beta   90.00
_cell.angle_gamma   90.00
#
_symmetry.space_group_name_H-M   'P 1'
#
loop_
_entity.id
_entity.type
_entity.pdbx_description
1 polymer ?
#
loop_
_entity_poly.entity_id
_entity_poly.type
_entity_poly.pdbx_seq_one_letter_code
_entity_poly.pdbx_strand_id
1 'polypeptide(L)' 'MKAAEVKKLRDEEIAAEAARLRKKLYELRAQTITEKIKDSTQFKKNRQLLARLLTERTTRMKKVTT' A
#
# COMPACT_ATOMS: atom_id res chain seq x y z
N MET A 1 7.56 4.91 -3.55
CA MET A 1 8.20 3.61 -3.37
C MET A 1 8.26 2.82 -4.66
N LYS A 2 9.45 2.42 -5.07
CA LYS A 2 9.67 1.51 -6.21
C LYS A 2 9.58 0.05 -5.73
N ALA A 3 9.26 -0.88 -6.63
CA ALA A 3 9.13 -2.31 -6.29
C ALA A 3 10.41 -2.87 -5.62
N ALA A 4 11.58 -2.35 -5.98
CA ALA A 4 12.86 -2.72 -5.37
C ALA A 4 12.97 -2.37 -3.87
N GLU A 5 12.29 -1.33 -3.40
CA GLU A 5 12.28 -0.94 -1.98
C GLU A 5 11.34 -1.83 -1.18
N VAL A 6 10.22 -2.26 -1.79
CA VAL A 6 9.26 -3.19 -1.16
C VAL A 6 9.91 -4.55 -0.90
N LYS A 7 10.78 -5.01 -1.81
CA LYS A 7 11.52 -6.28 -1.66
C LYS A 7 12.49 -6.28 -0.47
N LYS A 8 12.99 -5.12 -0.04
CA LYS A 8 13.93 -5.00 1.08
C LYS A 8 13.27 -5.04 2.45
N LEU A 9 11.94 -4.92 2.52
CA LEU A 9 11.20 -4.90 3.78
C LEU A 9 11.04 -6.31 4.36
N ARG A 10 10.96 -6.40 5.68
CA ARG A 10 10.60 -7.63 6.41
C ARG A 10 9.09 -7.89 6.31
N ASP A 11 8.65 -9.13 6.53
CA ASP A 11 7.23 -9.50 6.39
C ASP A 11 6.31 -8.72 7.34
N GLU A 12 6.77 -8.45 8.55
CA GLU A 12 6.06 -7.64 9.55
C GLU A 12 5.92 -6.18 9.09
N GLU A 13 6.96 -5.62 8.47
CA GLU A 13 6.97 -4.27 7.93
C GLU A 13 6.04 -4.14 6.73
N ILE A 14 5.95 -5.19 5.88
CA ILE A 14 5.01 -5.25 4.77
C ILE A 14 3.56 -5.21 5.28
N ALA A 15 3.25 -5.95 6.35
CA ALA A 15 1.92 -5.96 6.95
C ALA A 15 1.57 -4.60 7.58
N ALA A 16 2.51 -4.00 8.33
CA ALA A 16 2.33 -2.70 8.96
C ALA A 16 2.13 -1.58 7.92
N GLU A 17 2.95 -1.55 6.87
CA GLU A 17 2.82 -0.53 5.82
C GLU A 17 1.54 -0.70 5.01
N ALA A 18 1.10 -1.94 4.75
CA ALA A 18 -0.20 -2.20 4.11
C ALA A 18 -1.37 -1.68 4.96
N ALA A 19 -1.33 -1.85 6.28
CA ALA A 19 -2.33 -1.28 7.19
C ALA A 19 -2.31 0.26 7.16
N ARG A 20 -1.12 0.86 7.18
CA ARG A 20 -0.95 2.32 7.07
C ARG A 20 -1.54 2.87 5.77
N LEU A 21 -1.28 2.22 4.64
CA LEU A 21 -1.80 2.63 3.33
C LEU A 21 -3.33 2.52 3.24
N ARG A 22 -3.92 1.48 3.85
CA ARG A 22 -5.38 1.37 3.96
C ARG A 22 -5.98 2.52 4.77
N LYS A 23 -5.38 2.86 5.92
CA LYS A 23 -5.80 4.00 6.73
C LYS A 23 -5.68 5.32 5.96
N LYS A 24 -4.58 5.53 5.24
CA LYS A 24 -4.37 6.72 4.41
C LYS A 24 -5.36 6.83 3.26
N LEU A 25 -5.74 5.71 2.64
CA LEU A 25 -6.81 5.68 1.64
C LEU A 25 -8.17 6.02 2.24
N TYR A 26 -8.44 5.60 3.48
CA TYR A 26 -9.67 5.96 4.19
C TYR A 26 -9.70 7.46 4.54
N GLU A 27 -8.60 8.01 5.06
CA GLU A 27 -8.47 9.44 5.36
C GLU A 27 -8.64 10.28 4.09
N LEU A 28 -8.02 9.89 2.98
CA LEU A 28 -8.22 10.56 1.68
C LEU A 28 -9.67 10.50 1.21
N ARG A 29 -10.39 9.38 1.47
CA ARG A 29 -11.82 9.25 1.17
C ARG A 29 -12.71 10.11 2.09
N ALA A 30 -12.32 10.30 3.34
CA ALA A 30 -13.02 11.23 4.23
C ALA A 30 -12.79 12.67 3.77
N GLN A 31 -11.55 13.02 3.42
CA GLN A 31 -11.17 14.34 2.91
C GLN A 31 -11.89 14.71 1.62
N THR A 32 -12.19 13.75 0.72
CA THR A 32 -13.02 14.00 -0.48
C THR A 32 -14.36 14.67 -0.19
N ILE A 33 -14.94 14.40 0.97
CA ILE A 33 -16.28 14.84 1.35
C ILE A 33 -16.21 16.21 2.03
N THR A 34 -15.15 16.46 2.81
CA THR A 34 -15.03 17.65 3.66
C THR A 34 -14.15 18.76 3.07
N GLU A 35 -13.21 18.44 2.17
CA GLU A 35 -12.28 19.39 1.55
C GLU A 35 -12.13 19.11 0.04
N LYS A 36 -12.04 20.16 -0.80
CA LYS A 36 -11.68 19.96 -2.22
C LYS A 36 -10.33 19.26 -2.29
N ILE A 37 -10.31 18.01 -2.77
CA ILE A 37 -9.09 17.21 -2.95
C ILE A 37 -8.06 18.05 -3.72
N LYS A 38 -6.93 18.38 -3.08
CA LYS A 38 -5.85 19.13 -3.74
C LYS A 38 -5.12 18.30 -4.79
N ASP A 39 -4.96 17.00 -4.55
CA ASP A 39 -4.27 16.09 -5.47
C ASP A 39 -4.95 14.70 -5.51
N SER A 40 -5.78 14.49 -6.54
CA SER A 40 -6.47 13.22 -6.78
C SER A 40 -5.52 12.09 -7.22
N THR A 41 -4.29 12.40 -7.62
CA THR A 41 -3.30 11.37 -8.03
C THR A 41 -2.82 10.54 -6.84
N GLN A 42 -2.95 11.04 -5.61
CA GLN A 42 -2.58 10.32 -4.39
C GLN A 42 -3.36 9.02 -4.21
N PHE A 43 -4.64 8.98 -4.61
CA PHE A 43 -5.43 7.75 -4.59
C PHE A 43 -4.81 6.66 -5.48
N LYS A 44 -4.44 7.01 -6.72
CA LYS A 44 -3.83 6.07 -7.66
C LYS A 44 -2.47 5.59 -7.15
N LYS A 45 -1.62 6.50 -6.66
CA LYS A 45 -0.29 6.19 -6.12
C LYS A 45 -0.38 5.25 -4.90
N ASN A 46 -1.27 5.54 -3.96
CA ASN A 46 -1.45 4.73 -2.75
C ASN A 46 -2.05 3.35 -3.07
N ARG A 47 -3.01 3.25 -4.00
CA ARG A 47 -3.54 1.96 -4.47
C ARG A 47 -2.48 1.10 -5.15
N GLN A 48 -1.67 1.70 -6.03
CA GLN A 48 -0.57 0.98 -6.69
C GLN A 48 0.49 0.50 -5.70
N LEU A 49 0.81 1.30 -4.67
CA LEU A 49 1.76 0.90 -3.66
C LEU A 49 1.23 -0.26 -2.80
N LEU A 50 -0.04 -0.18 -2.38
CA LEU A 50 -0.70 -1.28 -1.65
C LEU A 50 -0.72 -2.56 -2.47
N ALA A 51 -1.03 -2.48 -3.76
CA ALA A 51 -1.01 -3.63 -4.66
C ALA A 51 0.38 -4.30 -4.70
N ARG A 52 1.46 -3.51 -4.82
CA ARG A 52 2.83 -4.03 -4.81
C ARG A 52 3.19 -4.75 -3.52
N LEU A 53 2.81 -4.19 -2.36
CA LEU A 53 3.01 -4.82 -1.04
C LEU A 53 2.27 -6.15 -0.93
N LEU A 54 1.03 -6.20 -1.39
CA LEU A 54 0.24 -7.45 -1.38
C LEU A 54 0.81 -8.49 -2.34
N THR A 55 1.28 -8.09 -3.53
CA THR A 55 1.96 -9.00 -4.46
C THR A 55 3.20 -9.60 -3.81
N GLU A 56 4.06 -8.81 -3.18
CA GLU A 56 5.27 -9.31 -2.51
C GLU A 56 4.93 -10.24 -1.34
N ARG A 57 3.86 -9.96 -0.59
CA ARG A 57 3.38 -10.89 0.44
C ARG A 57 2.97 -12.23 -0.17
N THR A 58 2.18 -12.22 -1.24
CA THR A 58 1.70 -13.43 -1.91
C THR A 58 2.86 -14.23 -2.52
N THR A 59 3.84 -13.57 -3.13
CA THR A 59 5.02 -14.26 -3.69
C THR A 59 5.85 -14.93 -2.60
N ARG A 60 6.03 -14.29 -1.44
CA ARG A 60 6.70 -14.90 -0.28
C ARG A 60 5.93 -16.09 0.27
N MET A 61 4.62 -15.97 0.44
CA MET A 61 3.78 -17.09 0.87
C MET A 61 3.89 -18.28 -0.08
N LYS A 62 3.79 -18.04 -1.40
CA LYS A 62 3.92 -19.09 -2.42
C LYS A 62 5.30 -19.78 -2.38
N LYS A 63 6.37 -19.03 -2.11
CA LYS A 63 7.73 -19.58 -1.95
C LYS A 63 7.88 -20.45 -0.70
N VAL A 64 7.14 -20.18 0.37
CA VAL A 64 7.18 -21.01 1.59
C VAL A 64 6.42 -22.33 1.39
N THR A 65 5.36 -22.32 0.58
CA THR A 65 4.51 -23.50 0.33
C THR A 65 5.08 -24.46 -0.73
N THR A 66 6.04 -24.02 -1.55
CA THR A 66 6.69 -24.84 -2.61
C THR A 66 8.04 -25.35 -2.12
#